data_AF-A0A259NFY5-F1
#
_entry.id   AF-A0A259NFY5-F1
#
_cell.length_a   1.000
_cell.length_b   1.000
_cell.length_c   1.000
_cell.angle_alpha   90.00
_cell.angle_beta   90.00
_cell.angle_gamma   90.00
#
_symmetry.space_group_name_H-M   'P 1'
#
loop_
_entity.id
_entity.type
_entity.pdbx_description
1 polymer ?
#
loop_
_entity_poly.entity_id
_entity_poly.type
_entity_poly.pdbx_seq_one_letter_code
_entity_poly.pdbx_strand_id
1 'polypeptide(L)'
;MLDGVMLLWFVLTAISVLFVAIDIRSTPESPVLKWGFVLLTAYTGPLGAFLYVLGCREPLPGLHERYVAVRWRQVLGSTMHCVAGDGVGILAGAVIASFFHLSKVTDISLEYLLGFGFGWMIFQALFMRDMAGGSYRRSLTSTFFPELLSMNCLMAGMVPTMVLAKQYVPASNTPTDPAFWFVMSMALLVGFIVAYPMNWWLVTNHMKHGMMTVRVSEQPATTRAYEGKQENHAEHRDTEYSRPMNGATMHGNAEKVSRNKLAWMTMLSFLVFALGLAVAATFSGV
;
A
#
# COMPACT_ATOMS: atom_id res chain seq x y z
N MET A 1 25.01 14.36 -16.40
CA MET A 1 24.27 14.97 -15.26
C MET A 1 23.23 14.00 -14.69
N LEU A 2 22.46 13.30 -15.54
CA LEU A 2 21.49 12.28 -15.08
C LEU A 2 22.16 11.16 -14.26
N ASP A 3 23.36 10.72 -14.63
CA ASP A 3 24.07 9.63 -13.92
C ASP A 3 24.36 9.95 -12.46
N GLY A 4 24.73 11.20 -12.15
CA GLY A 4 24.94 11.65 -10.78
C GLY A 4 23.65 11.67 -9.97
N VAL A 5 22.53 12.08 -10.59
CA VAL A 5 21.21 12.05 -9.97
C VAL A 5 20.76 10.62 -9.70
N MET A 6 20.95 9.72 -10.67
CA MET A 6 20.61 8.30 -10.53
C MET A 6 21.47 7.64 -9.45
N LEU A 7 22.79 7.88 -9.45
CA LEU A 7 23.69 7.36 -8.42
C LEU A 7 23.26 7.82 -7.03
N LEU A 8 22.99 9.12 -6.86
CA LEU A 8 22.49 9.67 -5.60
C LEU A 8 21.15 9.03 -5.21
N TRP A 9 20.23 8.88 -6.16
CA TRP A 9 18.93 8.25 -5.93
C TRP A 9 19.08 6.81 -5.42
N PHE A 10 19.93 5.99 -6.06
CA PHE A 10 20.13 4.60 -5.66
C PHE A 10 20.88 4.47 -4.33
N VAL A 11 21.86 5.34 -4.05
CA VAL A 11 22.53 5.38 -2.73
C VAL A 11 21.54 5.73 -1.63
N LEU A 12 20.74 6.77 -1.83
CA LEU A 12 19.69 7.16 -0.88
C LEU A 12 18.63 6.08 -0.74
N THR A 13 18.28 5.39 -1.82
CA THR A 13 17.34 4.26 -1.80
C THR A 13 17.88 3.12 -0.96
N ALA A 14 19.15 2.73 -1.14
CA ALA A 14 19.77 1.67 -0.35
C ALA A 14 19.79 2.00 1.16
N ILE A 15 20.17 3.23 1.51
CA ILE A 15 20.14 3.72 2.90
C ILE A 15 18.71 3.72 3.45
N SER A 16 17.74 4.18 2.66
CA SER A 16 16.33 4.26 3.04
C SER A 16 15.72 2.88 3.28
N VAL A 17 15.99 1.93 2.39
CA VAL A 17 15.54 0.53 2.53
C VAL A 17 16.14 -0.09 3.77
N LEU A 18 17.46 0.10 4.01
CA LEU A 18 18.12 -0.43 5.20
C LEU A 18 17.51 0.15 6.48
N PHE A 19 17.29 1.47 6.53
CA PHE A 19 16.65 2.14 7.64
C PHE A 19 15.24 1.58 7.91
N VAL A 20 14.38 1.54 6.89
CA VAL A 20 12.99 1.05 7.04
C VAL A 20 12.98 -0.43 7.43
N ALA A 21 13.80 -1.27 6.80
CA ALA A 21 13.85 -2.71 7.08
C ALA A 21 14.32 -3.05 8.50
N ILE A 22 15.08 -2.15 9.15
CA ILE A 22 15.49 -2.28 10.55
C ILE A 22 14.43 -1.71 11.48
N ASP A 23 14.03 -0.45 11.28
CA ASP A 23 13.13 0.29 12.17
C ASP A 23 11.71 -0.30 12.19
N ILE A 24 11.21 -0.83 11.06
CA ILE A 24 9.86 -1.39 10.98
C ILE A 24 9.68 -2.68 11.78
N ARG A 25 10.77 -3.32 12.21
CA ARG A 25 10.73 -4.54 13.02
C ARG A 25 10.06 -4.26 14.36
N SER A 26 10.37 -3.10 14.96
CA SER A 26 9.77 -2.65 16.23
C SER A 26 8.37 -2.07 16.10
N THR A 27 7.97 -1.59 14.91
CA THR A 27 6.64 -1.02 14.71
C THR A 27 5.57 -2.11 14.86
N PRO A 28 4.52 -1.90 15.69
CA PRO A 28 3.49 -2.91 15.97
C PRO A 28 2.47 -3.03 14.83
N GLU A 29 2.92 -3.26 13.61
CA GLU A 29 2.09 -3.35 12.41
C GLU A 29 1.99 -4.79 11.88
N SER A 30 0.97 -5.08 11.09
CA SER A 30 0.80 -6.38 10.44
C SER A 30 2.04 -6.79 9.60
N PRO A 31 2.46 -8.08 9.62
CA PRO A 31 3.65 -8.51 8.87
C PRO A 31 3.60 -8.21 7.37
N VAL A 32 2.41 -8.29 6.76
CA VAL A 32 2.21 -8.00 5.34
C VAL A 32 2.46 -6.51 5.05
N LEU A 33 1.96 -5.61 5.90
CA LEU A 33 2.18 -4.18 5.69
C LEU A 33 3.63 -3.78 6.01
N LYS A 34 4.31 -4.47 6.94
CA LYS A 34 5.76 -4.31 7.14
C LYS A 34 6.53 -4.55 5.84
N TRP A 35 6.25 -5.66 5.16
CA TRP A 35 6.83 -5.93 3.84
C TRP A 35 6.40 -4.90 2.78
N GLY A 36 5.14 -4.45 2.83
CA GLY A 36 4.63 -3.39 1.97
C GLY A 36 5.47 -2.11 2.04
N PHE A 37 5.80 -1.65 3.24
CA PHE A 37 6.66 -0.46 3.42
C PHE A 37 8.10 -0.66 2.93
N VAL A 38 8.68 -1.84 3.15
CA VAL A 38 10.03 -2.16 2.68
C VAL A 38 10.07 -2.17 1.15
N LEU A 39 9.10 -2.83 0.50
CA LEU A 39 9.00 -2.91 -0.96
C LEU A 39 8.73 -1.54 -1.57
N LEU A 40 7.78 -0.78 -1.03
CA LEU A 40 7.52 0.57 -1.51
C LEU A 40 8.77 1.45 -1.39
N THR A 41 9.51 1.35 -0.28
CA THR A 41 10.78 2.09 -0.10
C THR A 41 11.82 1.65 -1.11
N ALA A 42 11.88 0.37 -1.47
CA ALA A 42 12.76 -0.10 -2.55
C ALA A 42 12.37 0.48 -3.92
N TYR A 43 11.08 0.71 -4.16
CA TYR A 43 10.59 1.29 -5.42
C TYR A 43 10.74 2.80 -5.48
N THR A 44 10.55 3.49 -4.35
CA THR A 44 10.37 4.95 -4.29
C THR A 44 11.47 5.66 -3.50
N GLY A 45 12.45 4.91 -3.02
CA GLY A 45 13.64 5.41 -2.35
C GLY A 45 13.33 6.25 -1.10
N PRO A 46 13.99 7.42 -0.94
CA PRO A 46 13.83 8.26 0.24
C PRO A 46 12.39 8.78 0.45
N LEU A 47 11.59 8.89 -0.61
CA LEU A 47 10.18 9.27 -0.49
C LEU A 47 9.37 8.19 0.22
N GLY A 48 9.61 6.91 -0.06
CA GLY A 48 8.98 5.80 0.63
C GLY A 48 9.33 5.77 2.12
N ALA A 49 10.61 5.98 2.46
CA ALA A 49 11.05 6.08 3.85
C ALA A 49 10.44 7.28 4.57
N PHE A 50 10.35 8.44 3.91
CA PHE A 50 9.68 9.61 4.46
C PHE A 50 8.20 9.33 4.78
N LEU A 51 7.48 8.70 3.85
CA LEU A 51 6.07 8.35 4.05
C LEU A 51 5.90 7.27 5.13
N TYR A 52 6.85 6.34 5.28
CA TYR A 52 6.88 5.39 6.39
C TYR A 52 6.97 6.11 7.75
N VAL A 53 7.92 7.02 7.91
CA VAL A 53 8.13 7.76 9.16
C VAL A 53 6.91 8.61 9.50
N LEU A 54 6.34 9.30 8.52
CA LEU A 54 5.20 10.18 8.73
C LEU A 54 3.87 9.41 8.92
N GLY A 55 3.75 8.27 8.26
CA GLY A 55 2.52 7.49 8.17
C GLY A 55 2.36 6.43 9.25
N CYS A 56 3.38 5.61 9.48
CA CYS A 56 3.25 4.34 10.21
C CYS A 56 4.18 4.23 11.42
N ARG A 57 5.37 4.84 11.39
CA ARG A 57 6.32 4.72 12.49
C ARG A 57 5.70 5.18 13.81
N GLU A 58 5.72 4.30 14.82
CA GLU A 58 5.13 4.57 16.12
C GLU A 58 5.85 5.75 16.80
N PRO A 59 5.15 6.84 17.15
CA PRO A 59 5.80 8.03 17.70
C PRO A 59 6.22 7.85 19.17
N LEU A 60 5.39 7.14 19.94
CA LEU A 60 5.62 6.80 21.34
C LEU A 60 5.02 5.41 21.60
N PRO A 61 5.63 4.60 22.49
CA PRO A 61 5.13 3.27 22.81
C PRO A 61 3.66 3.30 23.24
N GLY A 62 2.84 2.47 22.61
CA GLY A 62 1.42 2.35 22.98
C GLY A 62 0.48 3.26 22.18
N LEU A 63 1.01 4.17 21.33
CA LEU A 63 0.21 5.15 20.62
C LEU A 63 -0.05 4.83 19.14
N HIS A 64 0.49 3.72 18.62
CA HIS A 64 0.38 3.40 17.19
C HIS A 64 -1.08 3.38 16.68
N GLU A 65 -2.02 2.71 17.35
CA GLU A 65 -3.43 2.63 16.92
C GLU A 65 -4.03 4.03 16.76
N ARG A 66 -3.85 4.88 17.78
CA ARG A 66 -4.37 6.24 17.79
C ARG A 66 -3.67 7.10 16.73
N TYR A 67 -2.37 6.89 16.54
CA TYR A 67 -1.58 7.63 15.57
C TYR A 67 -2.03 7.34 14.14
N VAL A 68 -2.24 6.06 13.79
CA VAL A 68 -2.62 5.64 12.43
C VAL A 68 -4.12 5.73 12.15
N ALA A 69 -4.96 5.96 13.17
CA ALA A 69 -6.42 6.04 13.03
C ALA A 69 -6.91 7.19 12.14
N VAL A 70 -6.12 8.26 11.97
CA VAL A 70 -6.50 9.39 11.11
C VAL A 70 -6.60 8.93 9.66
N ARG A 71 -7.65 9.40 8.97
CA ARG A 71 -8.04 8.89 7.64
C ARG A 71 -6.92 8.96 6.60
N TRP A 72 -6.18 10.07 6.51
CA TRP A 72 -5.12 10.19 5.50
C TRP A 72 -4.00 9.17 5.69
N ARG A 73 -3.73 8.76 6.93
CA ARG A 73 -2.80 7.67 7.26
C ARG A 73 -3.38 6.32 6.85
N GLN A 74 -4.65 6.06 7.13
CA GLN A 74 -5.32 4.84 6.63
C GLN A 74 -5.28 4.74 5.09
N VAL A 75 -5.53 5.86 4.40
CA VAL A 75 -5.45 5.93 2.94
C VAL A 75 -4.01 5.73 2.45
N LEU A 76 -3.04 6.32 3.14
CA LEU A 76 -1.62 6.13 2.87
C LEU A 76 -1.27 4.64 2.97
N GLY A 77 -1.56 3.98 4.09
CA GLY A 77 -1.31 2.54 4.27
C GLY A 77 -1.98 1.68 3.20
N SER A 78 -3.25 1.96 2.87
CA SER A 78 -3.99 1.23 1.82
C SER A 78 -3.35 1.40 0.43
N THR A 79 -2.96 2.64 0.08
CA THR A 79 -2.36 2.94 -1.24
C THR A 79 -0.99 2.29 -1.35
N MET A 80 -0.18 2.37 -0.29
CA MET A 80 1.14 1.76 -0.22
C MET A 80 1.08 0.25 -0.32
N HIS A 81 0.15 -0.40 0.38
CA HIS A 81 -0.05 -1.84 0.31
C HIS A 81 -0.38 -2.29 -1.12
N CYS A 82 -1.25 -1.55 -1.81
CA CYS A 82 -1.61 -1.78 -3.21
C CYS A 82 -0.37 -1.65 -4.12
N VAL A 83 0.31 -0.50 -4.07
CA VAL A 83 1.47 -0.20 -4.93
C VAL A 83 2.63 -1.16 -4.63
N ALA A 84 2.79 -1.61 -3.39
CA ALA A 84 3.79 -2.60 -3.03
C ALA A 84 3.53 -3.95 -3.72
N GLY A 85 2.27 -4.40 -3.75
CA GLY A 85 1.88 -5.63 -4.44
C GLY A 85 1.93 -5.49 -5.96
N ASP A 86 1.21 -4.51 -6.50
CA ASP A 86 1.15 -4.25 -7.95
C ASP A 86 2.54 -4.00 -8.52
N GLY A 87 3.39 -3.26 -7.81
CA GLY A 87 4.76 -2.93 -8.22
C GLY A 87 5.64 -4.16 -8.45
N VAL A 88 5.53 -5.21 -7.62
CA VAL A 88 6.27 -6.46 -7.86
C VAL A 88 5.89 -7.07 -9.21
N GLY A 89 4.59 -7.19 -9.46
CA GLY A 89 4.07 -7.81 -10.69
C GLY A 89 4.38 -6.98 -11.93
N ILE A 90 4.25 -5.65 -11.83
CA ILE A 90 4.57 -4.72 -12.91
C ILE A 90 6.07 -4.79 -13.26
N LEU A 91 6.96 -4.71 -12.26
CA LEU A 91 8.41 -4.79 -12.51
C LEU A 91 8.81 -6.14 -13.08
N ALA A 92 8.23 -7.24 -12.60
CA ALA A 92 8.45 -8.56 -13.18
C ALA A 92 7.98 -8.62 -14.64
N GLY A 93 6.80 -8.08 -14.94
CA GLY A 93 6.27 -7.98 -16.30
C GLY A 93 7.16 -7.17 -17.22
N ALA A 94 7.64 -6.01 -16.77
CA ALA A 94 8.53 -5.14 -17.53
C ALA A 94 9.87 -5.83 -17.85
N VAL A 95 10.42 -6.58 -16.89
CA VAL A 95 11.64 -7.37 -17.10
C VAL A 95 11.41 -8.47 -18.14
N ILE A 96 10.32 -9.23 -18.01
CA ILE A 96 9.95 -10.28 -18.98
C ILE A 96 9.74 -9.67 -20.37
N ALA A 97 8.97 -8.59 -20.47
CA ALA A 97 8.67 -7.93 -21.73
C ALA A 97 9.94 -7.41 -22.42
N SER A 98 10.90 -6.88 -21.66
CA SER A 98 12.19 -6.44 -22.18
C SER A 98 12.99 -7.61 -22.78
N PHE A 99 13.04 -8.77 -22.12
CA PHE A 99 13.74 -9.95 -22.66
C PHE A 99 13.11 -10.48 -23.96
N PHE A 100 11.77 -10.49 -24.04
CA PHE A 100 11.05 -10.97 -25.22
C PHE A 100 10.84 -9.89 -26.30
N HIS A 101 11.33 -8.66 -26.10
CA HIS A 101 11.18 -7.53 -27.03
C HIS A 101 9.73 -7.34 -27.48
N LEU A 102 8.79 -7.40 -26.53
CA LEU A 102 7.36 -7.34 -26.81
C LEU A 102 6.95 -5.98 -27.40
N SER A 103 5.85 -5.97 -28.15
CA SER A 103 5.24 -4.72 -28.59
C SER A 103 4.74 -3.90 -27.39
N LYS A 104 4.69 -2.57 -27.49
CA LYS A 104 4.28 -1.68 -26.38
C LYS A 104 2.92 -2.06 -25.77
N VAL A 105 1.95 -2.44 -26.60
CA VAL A 105 0.60 -2.84 -26.14
C VAL A 105 0.69 -4.14 -25.35
N THR A 106 1.47 -5.11 -25.83
CA THR A 106 1.67 -6.40 -25.15
C THR A 106 2.45 -6.22 -23.85
N ASP A 107 3.46 -5.35 -23.85
CA ASP A 107 4.26 -4.98 -22.68
C ASP A 107 3.36 -4.42 -21.55
N ILE A 108 2.62 -3.33 -21.83
CA ILE A 108 1.70 -2.72 -20.87
C ILE A 108 0.62 -3.72 -20.41
N SER A 109 0.12 -4.56 -21.32
CA SER A 109 -0.87 -5.58 -20.95
C SER A 109 -0.28 -6.63 -20.01
N LEU A 110 0.96 -7.07 -20.24
CA LEU A 110 1.66 -8.02 -19.38
C LEU A 110 1.94 -7.42 -18.00
N GLU A 111 2.48 -6.19 -17.96
CA GLU A 111 2.68 -5.43 -16.73
C GLU A 111 1.39 -5.28 -15.93
N TYR A 112 0.28 -4.92 -16.59
CA TYR A 112 -1.02 -4.78 -15.96
C TYR A 112 -1.51 -6.10 -15.37
N LEU A 113 -1.47 -7.20 -16.15
CA LEU A 113 -1.99 -8.49 -15.72
C LEU A 113 -1.17 -9.10 -14.58
N LEU A 114 0.15 -9.01 -14.65
CA LEU A 114 1.04 -9.50 -13.60
C LEU A 114 0.96 -8.62 -12.35
N GLY A 115 0.92 -7.30 -12.52
CA GLY A 115 0.71 -6.34 -11.44
C GLY A 115 -0.57 -6.63 -10.68
N PHE A 116 -1.70 -6.56 -11.38
CA PHE A 116 -3.02 -6.82 -10.81
C PHE A 116 -3.10 -8.23 -10.20
N GLY A 117 -2.59 -9.25 -10.89
CA GLY A 117 -2.63 -10.62 -10.39
C GLY A 117 -1.84 -10.79 -9.09
N PHE A 118 -0.63 -10.24 -9.03
CA PHE A 118 0.21 -10.32 -7.84
C PHE A 118 -0.34 -9.48 -6.67
N GLY A 119 -0.76 -8.24 -6.94
CA GLY A 119 -1.40 -7.35 -5.98
C GLY A 119 -2.67 -7.97 -5.39
N TRP A 120 -3.58 -8.43 -6.24
CA TRP A 120 -4.85 -9.01 -5.83
C TRP A 120 -4.70 -10.34 -5.08
N MET A 121 -3.96 -11.30 -5.64
CA MET A 121 -3.91 -12.67 -5.10
C MET A 121 -2.97 -12.77 -3.89
N ILE A 122 -1.83 -12.10 -3.92
CA ILE A 122 -0.81 -12.27 -2.88
C ILE A 122 -0.95 -11.17 -1.83
N PHE A 123 -0.95 -9.90 -2.23
CA PHE A 123 -0.92 -8.81 -1.26
C PHE A 123 -2.29 -8.61 -0.60
N GLN A 124 -3.32 -8.31 -1.40
CA GLN A 124 -4.66 -8.02 -0.88
C GLN A 124 -5.31 -9.26 -0.26
N ALA A 125 -5.35 -10.38 -0.98
CA ALA A 125 -6.14 -11.52 -0.54
C ALA A 125 -5.52 -12.27 0.65
N LEU A 126 -4.19 -12.32 0.79
CA LEU A 126 -3.56 -12.87 2.00
C LEU A 126 -3.72 -11.93 3.19
N PHE A 127 -3.58 -10.62 3.00
CA PHE A 127 -3.76 -9.63 4.06
C PHE A 127 -5.19 -9.64 4.63
N MET A 128 -6.19 -9.71 3.75
CA MET A 128 -7.60 -9.69 4.13
C MET A 128 -8.12 -11.06 4.59
N ARG A 129 -7.31 -12.14 4.56
CA ARG A 129 -7.76 -13.50 4.85
C ARG A 129 -8.33 -13.62 6.26
N ASP A 130 -7.62 -13.13 7.27
CA ASP A 130 -8.05 -13.26 8.67
C ASP A 130 -9.29 -12.39 8.94
N MET A 131 -9.33 -11.18 8.38
CA MET A 131 -10.49 -10.30 8.42
C MET A 131 -11.71 -10.84 7.67
N ALA A 132 -11.51 -11.66 6.63
CA ALA A 132 -12.57 -12.33 5.88
C ALA A 132 -13.08 -13.62 6.54
N GLY A 133 -12.69 -13.89 7.80
CA GLY A 133 -13.07 -15.09 8.53
C GLY A 133 -12.29 -16.34 8.10
N GLY A 134 -11.04 -16.17 7.66
CA GLY A 134 -10.11 -17.24 7.29
C GLY A 134 -10.27 -17.78 5.86
N SER A 135 -11.31 -17.36 5.13
CA SER A 135 -11.60 -17.83 3.76
C SER A 135 -10.89 -17.00 2.70
N TYR A 136 -9.86 -17.59 2.06
CA TYR A 136 -9.12 -16.96 0.97
C TYR A 136 -10.00 -16.63 -0.24
N ARG A 137 -10.98 -17.49 -0.57
CA ARG A 137 -11.95 -17.21 -1.66
C ARG A 137 -12.80 -15.99 -1.38
N ARG A 138 -13.24 -15.81 -0.13
CA ARG A 138 -14.02 -14.64 0.28
C ARG A 138 -13.18 -13.37 0.27
N SER A 139 -11.91 -13.50 0.67
CA SER A 139 -10.93 -12.43 0.57
C SER A 139 -10.78 -11.96 -0.88
N LEU A 140 -10.49 -12.87 -1.81
CA LEU A 140 -10.39 -12.59 -3.26
C LEU A 140 -11.63 -11.87 -3.82
N THR A 141 -12.83 -12.36 -3.53
CA THR A 141 -14.05 -11.73 -4.09
C THR A 141 -14.31 -10.35 -3.50
N SER A 142 -13.97 -10.13 -2.23
CA SER A 142 -14.14 -8.83 -1.57
C SER A 142 -13.10 -7.80 -2.02
N THR A 143 -11.88 -8.23 -2.37
CA THR A 143 -10.77 -7.33 -2.73
C THR A 143 -10.65 -7.04 -4.23
N PHE A 144 -11.35 -7.82 -5.08
CA PHE A 144 -11.25 -7.67 -6.55
C PHE A 144 -11.58 -6.26 -7.04
N PHE A 145 -12.76 -5.73 -6.73
CA PHE A 145 -13.16 -4.38 -7.16
C PHE A 145 -12.27 -3.28 -6.56
N PRO A 146 -11.99 -3.28 -5.24
CA PRO A 146 -11.05 -2.33 -4.67
C PRO A 146 -9.69 -2.33 -5.36
N GLU A 147 -9.16 -3.50 -5.70
CA GLU A 147 -7.88 -3.60 -6.40
C GLU A 147 -7.97 -3.10 -7.83
N LEU A 148 -9.00 -3.50 -8.57
CA LEU A 148 -9.19 -3.10 -9.96
C LEU A 148 -9.26 -1.58 -10.10
N LEU A 149 -10.05 -0.93 -9.24
CA LEU A 149 -10.21 0.52 -9.25
C LEU A 149 -8.89 1.24 -8.94
N SER A 150 -8.13 0.74 -7.96
CA SER A 150 -6.84 1.31 -7.59
C SER A 150 -5.78 1.12 -8.68
N MET A 151 -5.68 -0.10 -9.22
CA MET A 151 -4.73 -0.48 -10.28
C MET A 151 -4.96 0.34 -11.56
N ASN A 152 -6.22 0.57 -11.94
CA ASN A 152 -6.55 1.44 -13.07
C ASN A 152 -5.96 2.84 -12.92
N CYS A 153 -6.11 3.46 -11.74
CA CYS A 153 -5.55 4.79 -11.47
C CYS A 153 -4.02 4.75 -11.36
N LEU A 154 -3.45 3.68 -10.80
CA LEU A 154 -2.00 3.50 -10.74
C LEU A 154 -1.40 3.47 -12.14
N MET A 155 -1.94 2.62 -13.02
CA MET A 155 -1.46 2.48 -14.39
C MET A 155 -1.73 3.74 -15.23
N ALA A 156 -2.83 4.47 -14.95
CA ALA A 156 -3.11 5.75 -15.59
C ALA A 156 -2.01 6.79 -15.37
N GLY A 157 -1.41 6.83 -14.17
CA GLY A 157 -0.27 7.70 -13.87
C GLY A 157 1.05 7.12 -14.36
N MET A 158 1.26 5.82 -14.15
CA MET A 158 2.52 5.15 -14.43
C MET A 158 2.83 5.08 -15.93
N VAL A 159 1.91 4.63 -16.77
CA VAL A 159 2.17 4.35 -18.19
C VAL A 159 2.63 5.60 -18.96
N PRO A 160 1.90 6.73 -18.95
CA PRO A 160 2.37 7.93 -19.64
C PRO A 160 3.67 8.48 -19.07
N THR A 161 3.89 8.41 -17.75
CA THR A 161 5.15 8.81 -17.12
C THR A 161 6.31 7.97 -17.63
N MET A 162 6.15 6.65 -17.68
CA MET A 162 7.15 5.73 -18.19
C MET A 162 7.45 6.00 -19.67
N VAL A 163 6.41 6.11 -20.51
CA VAL A 163 6.59 6.34 -21.96
C VAL A 163 7.33 7.65 -22.22
N LEU A 164 6.94 8.73 -21.54
CA LEU A 164 7.62 10.02 -21.63
C LEU A 164 9.07 9.92 -21.15
N ALA A 165 9.30 9.36 -19.97
CA ALA A 165 10.64 9.28 -19.39
C ALA A 165 11.60 8.44 -20.26
N LYS A 166 11.13 7.32 -20.84
CA LYS A 166 11.93 6.47 -21.74
C LYS A 166 12.39 7.20 -23.01
N GLN A 167 11.66 8.22 -23.47
CA GLN A 167 12.06 9.03 -24.63
C GLN A 167 13.26 9.94 -24.34
N TYR A 168 13.30 10.51 -23.13
CA TYR A 168 14.35 11.43 -22.73
C TYR A 168 15.54 10.71 -22.06
N VAL A 169 15.40 9.41 -21.75
CA VAL A 169 16.43 8.59 -21.11
C VAL A 169 16.70 7.33 -21.96
N PRO A 170 17.55 7.40 -22.99
CA PRO A 170 17.72 6.33 -23.99
C PRO A 170 18.18 4.98 -23.42
N ALA A 171 18.94 4.99 -22.33
CA ALA A 171 19.47 3.79 -21.68
C ALA A 171 18.41 2.99 -20.89
N SER A 172 17.20 3.54 -20.70
CA SER A 172 16.15 2.96 -19.84
C SER A 172 15.33 1.83 -20.45
N ASN A 173 15.74 1.28 -21.60
CA ASN A 173 15.00 0.24 -22.31
C ASN A 173 15.29 -1.18 -21.83
N THR A 174 16.42 -1.38 -21.13
CA THR A 174 16.90 -2.70 -20.72
C THR A 174 17.09 -2.78 -19.20
N PRO A 175 16.61 -3.84 -18.52
CA PRO A 175 16.76 -4.03 -17.07
C PRO A 175 18.21 -4.14 -16.58
N THR A 176 19.17 -4.37 -17.48
CA THR A 176 20.60 -4.36 -17.17
C THR A 176 21.13 -2.96 -16.88
N ASP A 177 20.41 -1.92 -17.31
CA ASP A 177 20.81 -0.53 -17.12
C ASP A 177 20.13 0.09 -15.88
N PRO A 178 20.85 0.82 -15.02
CA PRO A 178 20.27 1.53 -13.88
C PRO A 178 19.16 2.53 -14.28
N ALA A 179 19.22 3.11 -15.48
CA ALA A 179 18.23 4.04 -15.98
C ALA A 179 16.84 3.41 -16.12
N PHE A 180 16.76 2.12 -16.44
CA PHE A 180 15.49 1.39 -16.49
C PHE A 180 14.80 1.44 -15.12
N TRP A 181 15.52 1.07 -14.07
CA TRP A 181 15.00 1.04 -12.71
C TRP A 181 14.65 2.42 -12.18
N PHE A 182 15.44 3.44 -12.54
CA PHE A 182 15.15 4.81 -12.19
C PHE A 182 13.84 5.30 -12.83
N VAL A 183 13.63 5.03 -14.12
CA VAL A 183 12.39 5.41 -14.81
C VAL A 183 11.18 4.67 -14.21
N MET A 184 11.30 3.37 -13.94
CA MET A 184 10.22 2.61 -13.30
C MET A 184 9.89 3.12 -11.90
N SER A 185 10.92 3.51 -11.13
CA SER A 185 10.78 4.14 -9.81
C SER A 185 9.97 5.45 -9.88
N MET A 186 10.31 6.33 -10.83
CA MET A 186 9.58 7.59 -11.03
C MET A 186 8.15 7.35 -11.51
N ALA A 187 7.94 6.37 -12.40
CA ALA A 187 6.62 6.03 -12.92
C ALA A 187 5.71 5.45 -11.83
N LEU A 188 6.23 4.59 -10.95
CA LEU A 188 5.50 4.07 -9.78
C LEU A 188 5.16 5.17 -8.77
N LEU A 189 6.04 6.16 -8.56
CA LEU A 189 5.74 7.34 -7.73
C LEU A 189 4.56 8.15 -8.28
N VAL A 190 4.54 8.42 -9.59
CA VAL A 190 3.40 9.13 -10.20
C VAL A 190 2.14 8.27 -10.14
N GLY A 191 2.25 6.97 -10.42
CA GLY A 191 1.14 6.02 -10.28
C GLY A 191 0.57 6.01 -8.86
N PHE A 192 1.42 6.01 -7.83
CA PHE A 192 1.03 6.12 -6.43
C PHE A 192 0.21 7.40 -6.16
N ILE A 193 0.67 8.55 -6.66
CA ILE A 193 -0.02 9.84 -6.49
C ILE A 193 -1.40 9.81 -7.15
N VAL A 194 -1.49 9.28 -8.37
CA VAL A 194 -2.75 9.20 -9.12
C VAL A 194 -3.72 8.17 -8.51
N ALA A 195 -3.21 7.10 -7.91
CA ALA A 195 -4.02 6.10 -7.20
C ALA A 195 -4.53 6.59 -5.83
N TYR A 196 -3.88 7.57 -5.20
CA TYR A 196 -4.21 8.03 -3.85
C TYR A 196 -5.67 8.52 -3.69
N PRO A 197 -6.24 9.36 -4.58
CA PRO A 197 -7.63 9.80 -4.48
C PRO A 197 -8.64 8.65 -4.61
N MET A 198 -8.37 7.66 -5.46
CA MET A 198 -9.23 6.49 -5.59
C MET A 198 -9.20 5.65 -4.31
N ASN A 199 -8.00 5.45 -3.74
CA ASN A 199 -7.86 4.78 -2.44
C ASN A 199 -8.52 5.56 -1.31
N TRP A 200 -8.52 6.89 -1.37
CA TRP A 200 -9.26 7.72 -0.40
C TRP A 200 -10.74 7.41 -0.42
N TRP A 201 -11.34 7.32 -1.61
CA TRP A 201 -12.74 6.94 -1.77
C TRP A 201 -12.99 5.51 -1.27
N LEU A 202 -12.14 4.55 -1.64
CA LEU A 202 -12.28 3.15 -1.22
C LEU A 202 -12.22 2.97 0.30
N VAL A 203 -11.28 3.63 0.98
CA VAL A 203 -11.15 3.59 2.44
C VAL A 203 -12.32 4.30 3.12
N THR A 204 -12.76 5.45 2.59
CA THR A 204 -13.91 6.19 3.15
C THR A 204 -15.22 5.40 3.05
N ASN A 205 -15.33 4.51 2.07
CA ASN A 205 -16.49 3.65 1.85
C ASN A 205 -16.31 2.23 2.41
N HIS A 206 -15.32 2.00 3.28
CA HIS A 206 -15.04 0.71 3.93
C HIS A 206 -14.81 -0.46 2.97
N MET A 207 -14.33 -0.16 1.75
CA MET A 207 -13.98 -1.15 0.74
C MET A 207 -12.51 -1.59 0.81
N LYS A 208 -11.64 -0.74 1.39
CA LYS A 208 -10.25 -1.07 1.77
C LYS A 208 -9.99 -0.67 3.22
N HIS A 209 -8.98 -1.30 3.80
CA HIS A 209 -8.45 -0.96 5.12
C HIS A 209 -7.01 -0.46 4.96
N GLY A 210 -6.58 0.41 5.87
CA GLY A 210 -5.22 0.91 5.92
C GLY A 210 -4.36 0.14 6.91
N MET A 211 -3.65 0.88 7.75
CA MET A 211 -2.76 0.37 8.80
C MET A 211 -3.52 -0.33 9.92
N MET A 212 -2.99 -1.47 10.39
CA MET A 212 -3.55 -2.27 11.47
C MET A 212 -2.50 -2.57 12.53
N THR A 213 -2.82 -2.24 13.78
CA THR A 213 -1.88 -2.53 14.87
C THR A 213 -2.02 -3.98 15.32
N VAL A 214 -0.91 -4.70 15.32
CA VAL A 214 -0.81 -6.09 15.82
C VAL A 214 0.14 -6.07 17.00
N ARG A 215 -0.41 -6.20 18.21
CA ARG A 215 0.36 -6.42 19.43
C ARG A 215 0.40 -7.91 19.74
N VAL A 216 1.58 -8.41 20.11
CA VAL A 216 1.66 -9.70 20.79
C VAL A 216 0.99 -9.49 22.15
N SER A 217 -0.13 -10.16 22.39
CA SER A 217 -0.79 -10.15 23.69
C SER A 217 0.22 -10.61 24.73
N GLU A 218 0.74 -9.69 25.55
CA GLU A 218 1.27 -10.11 26.84
C GLU A 218 0.12 -10.79 27.57
N GLN A 219 0.35 -12.04 27.99
CA GLN A 219 -0.57 -12.81 28.81
C GLN A 219 -1.06 -11.94 29.98
N PRO A 220 -2.34 -12.07 30.40
CA PRO A 220 -2.84 -11.29 31.52
C PRO A 220 -1.91 -11.54 32.70
N ALA A 221 -1.34 -10.46 33.25
CA ALA A 221 -0.54 -10.49 34.45
C ALA A 221 -1.30 -11.35 35.46
N THR A 222 -0.72 -12.49 35.79
CA THR A 222 -1.23 -13.40 36.81
C THR A 222 -1.45 -12.56 38.05
N THR A 223 -2.72 -12.47 38.46
CA THR A 223 -3.12 -11.94 39.76
C THR A 223 -2.35 -12.74 40.80
N ARG A 224 -1.21 -12.20 41.25
CA ARG A 224 -0.48 -12.75 42.39
C ARG A 224 -1.41 -12.58 43.58
N ALA A 225 -1.93 -13.71 44.04
CA ALA A 225 -2.59 -13.85 45.32
C ALA A 225 -1.69 -13.23 46.40
N TYR A 226 -2.12 -12.10 46.95
CA TYR A 226 -1.74 -11.70 48.29
C TYR A 226 -3.00 -11.82 49.14
N GLU A 227 -3.06 -12.95 49.83
CA GLU A 227 -3.96 -13.22 50.94
C GLU A 227 -3.50 -12.33 52.10
N GLY A 228 -4.36 -11.41 52.56
CA GLY A 228 -3.97 -10.44 53.58
C GLY A 228 -5.10 -9.52 54.05
N LYS A 229 -5.95 -10.07 54.93
CA LYS A 229 -6.76 -9.43 55.99
C LYS A 229 -7.79 -8.33 55.63
N GLN A 230 -8.99 -8.56 56.15
CA GLN A 230 -10.15 -7.67 56.29
C GLN A 230 -9.82 -6.31 56.92
N GLU A 231 -10.45 -5.24 56.44
CA GLU A 231 -11.27 -4.34 57.27
C GLU A 231 -12.08 -3.34 56.42
N ASN A 232 -13.28 -3.00 56.93
CA ASN A 232 -14.29 -2.13 56.34
C ASN A 232 -13.76 -0.72 56.07
N HIS A 233 -14.21 -0.06 54.97
CA HIS A 233 -14.74 1.30 55.00
C HIS A 233 -15.41 1.65 53.65
N ALA A 234 -16.62 2.16 53.73
CA ALA A 234 -17.36 2.76 52.62
C ALA A 234 -16.88 4.20 52.38
N GLU A 235 -16.61 4.60 51.13
CA GLU A 235 -16.95 5.92 50.59
C GLU A 235 -16.66 6.05 49.09
N HIS A 236 -17.51 6.82 48.42
CA HIS A 236 -17.47 7.21 47.01
C HIS A 236 -16.16 7.89 46.59
N ARG A 237 -15.63 7.52 45.40
CA ARG A 237 -15.15 8.52 44.42
C ARG A 237 -15.02 7.92 43.01
N ASP A 238 -15.76 8.52 42.10
CA ASP A 238 -15.66 8.30 40.66
C ASP A 238 -14.29 8.74 40.14
N THR A 239 -13.51 7.80 39.61
CA THR A 239 -12.46 8.08 38.64
C THR A 239 -12.58 7.06 37.53
N GLU A 240 -13.21 7.52 36.44
CA GLU A 240 -13.36 6.85 35.16
C GLU A 240 -11.99 6.64 34.51
N TYR A 241 -11.31 5.55 34.88
CA TYR A 241 -10.13 5.10 34.15
C TYR A 241 -10.58 4.32 32.91
N SER A 242 -10.27 4.90 31.75
CA SER A 242 -10.64 4.41 30.43
C SER A 242 -10.24 2.93 30.25
N ARG A 243 -11.25 2.07 30.05
CA ARG A 243 -11.07 0.67 29.69
C ARG A 243 -10.25 0.55 28.39
N PRO A 244 -9.33 -0.42 28.28
CA PRO A 244 -8.68 -0.72 27.01
C PRO A 244 -9.75 -1.27 26.05
N MET A 245 -9.94 -0.59 24.91
CA MET A 245 -10.70 -1.14 23.77
C MET A 245 -9.90 -2.30 23.17
N ASN A 246 -9.95 -3.45 23.82
CA ASN A 246 -9.64 -4.72 23.17
C ASN A 246 -10.71 -4.99 22.13
N GLY A 247 -10.29 -5.13 20.87
CA GLY A 247 -11.06 -5.75 19.81
C GLY A 247 -12.50 -5.25 19.73
N ALA A 248 -12.70 -3.99 19.34
CA ALA A 248 -13.97 -3.62 18.76
C ALA A 248 -14.13 -4.44 17.47
N THR A 249 -14.78 -5.59 17.59
CA THR A 249 -15.62 -6.15 16.54
C THR A 249 -16.57 -5.03 16.13
N MET A 250 -16.13 -4.26 15.13
CA MET A 250 -16.99 -3.34 14.39
C MET A 250 -17.96 -4.19 13.58
N HIS A 251 -18.92 -4.83 14.25
CA HIS A 251 -20.27 -5.00 13.75
C HIS A 251 -20.98 -3.64 13.76
N GLY A 252 -20.32 -2.61 13.22
CA GLY A 252 -21.01 -1.47 12.68
C GLY A 252 -21.61 -1.94 11.37
N ASN A 253 -22.91 -1.72 11.18
CA ASN A 253 -23.62 -1.96 9.94
C ASN A 253 -23.03 -1.04 8.87
N ALA A 254 -21.84 -1.38 8.34
CA ALA A 254 -21.17 -0.62 7.30
C ALA A 254 -22.09 -0.68 6.09
N GLU A 255 -22.71 0.46 5.79
CA GLU A 255 -23.68 0.58 4.73
C GLU A 255 -23.00 0.16 3.43
N LYS A 256 -23.40 -1.00 2.90
CA LYS A 256 -22.79 -1.56 1.68
C LYS A 256 -22.92 -0.51 0.58
N VAL A 257 -21.79 -0.19 -0.07
CA VAL A 257 -21.77 0.76 -1.17
C VAL A 257 -22.84 0.41 -2.19
N SER A 258 -23.71 1.36 -2.50
CA SER A 258 -24.75 1.18 -3.52
C SER A 258 -24.12 0.75 -4.84
N ARG A 259 -24.73 -0.24 -5.51
CA ARG A 259 -24.27 -0.74 -6.82
C ARG A 259 -24.07 0.38 -7.83
N ASN A 260 -24.89 1.43 -7.77
CA ASN A 260 -24.78 2.59 -8.65
C ASN A 260 -23.52 3.40 -8.39
N LYS A 261 -23.16 3.63 -7.12
CA LYS A 261 -21.90 4.32 -6.76
C LYS A 261 -20.69 3.52 -7.22
N LEU A 262 -20.70 2.21 -7.00
CA LEU A 262 -19.63 1.33 -7.44
C LEU A 262 -19.50 1.31 -8.97
N ALA A 263 -20.61 1.26 -9.70
CA ALA A 263 -20.60 1.31 -11.17
C ALA A 263 -20.01 2.62 -11.69
N TRP A 264 -20.40 3.76 -11.11
CA TRP A 264 -19.84 5.07 -11.47
C TRP A 264 -18.33 5.16 -11.22
N MET A 265 -17.87 4.70 -10.05
CA MET A 265 -16.44 4.71 -9.74
C MET A 265 -15.63 3.73 -10.60
N THR A 266 -16.24 2.60 -10.96
CA THR A 266 -15.65 1.65 -11.92
C THR A 266 -15.47 2.34 -13.27
N MET A 267 -16.54 2.94 -13.80
CA MET A 267 -16.47 3.67 -15.08
C MET A 267 -15.45 4.80 -15.04
N LEU A 268 -15.43 5.58 -13.96
CA LEU A 268 -14.43 6.63 -13.74
C LEU A 268 -13.00 6.07 -13.77
N SER A 269 -12.74 4.96 -13.08
CA SER A 269 -11.41 4.34 -13.05
C SER A 269 -10.94 3.92 -14.45
N PHE A 270 -11.83 3.34 -15.26
CA PHE A 270 -11.52 2.95 -16.64
C PHE A 270 -11.34 4.17 -17.55
N LEU A 271 -12.11 5.24 -17.36
CA LEU A 271 -11.92 6.49 -18.09
C LEU A 271 -10.57 7.14 -17.78
N VAL A 272 -10.19 7.17 -16.50
CA VAL A 272 -8.88 7.66 -16.05
C VAL A 272 -7.75 6.81 -16.65
N PHE A 273 -7.90 5.48 -16.65
CA PHE A 273 -6.92 4.60 -17.27
C PHE A 273 -6.83 4.80 -18.80
N ALA A 274 -7.96 4.87 -19.49
CA ALA A 274 -8.01 5.13 -20.93
C ALA A 274 -7.39 6.49 -21.29
N LEU A 275 -7.61 7.53 -20.46
CA LEU A 275 -6.96 8.82 -20.62
C LEU A 275 -5.43 8.70 -20.48
N GLY A 276 -4.95 7.97 -19.48
CA GLY A 276 -3.52 7.71 -19.31
C GLY A 276 -2.89 7.00 -20.50
N LEU A 277 -3.59 5.99 -21.06
CA LEU A 277 -3.17 5.30 -22.28
C LEU A 277 -3.19 6.22 -23.51
N ALA A 278 -4.21 7.08 -23.64
CA ALA A 278 -4.30 8.04 -24.74
C ALA A 278 -3.13 9.05 -24.69
N VAL A 279 -2.81 9.57 -23.50
CA VAL A 279 -1.63 10.44 -23.30
C VAL A 279 -0.34 9.68 -23.65
N ALA A 280 -0.19 8.44 -23.21
CA ALA A 280 0.97 7.63 -23.57
C ALA A 280 1.08 7.44 -25.09
N ALA A 281 -0.05 7.18 -25.77
CA ALA A 281 -0.10 7.00 -27.21
C ALA A 281 0.38 8.24 -27.98
N THR A 282 -0.08 9.45 -27.60
CA THR A 282 0.30 10.70 -28.29
C THR A 282 1.80 10.97 -28.25
N PHE A 283 2.47 10.60 -27.16
CA PHE A 283 3.91 10.75 -27.06
C PHE A 283 4.65 9.60 -27.72
N SER A 284 4.10 8.38 -27.72
CA SER A 284 4.79 7.17 -28.18
C SER A 284 5.09 7.09 -29.70
N GLY A 285 4.63 8.07 -30.50
CA GLY A 285 4.90 8.15 -31.94
C GLY A 285 4.17 7.10 -32.77
N VAL A 286 3.05 6.58 -32.28
CA VAL A 286 2.06 5.82 -33.07
C VAL A 286 1.06 6.79 -33.68
#